data_AF-A0A0T5XF00-F1
#
_entry.id   AF-A0A0T5XF00-F1
#
_cell.length_a   1.000
_cell.length_b   1.000
_cell.length_c   1.000
_cell.angle_alpha   90.00
_cell.angle_beta   90.00
_cell.angle_gamma   90.00
#
_symmetry.space_group_name_H-M   'P 1'
#
loop_
_entity.id
_entity.type
_entity.pdbx_description
1 polymer ?
#
loop_
_entity_poly.entity_id
_entity_poly.type
_entity_poly.pdbx_seq_one_letter_code
_entity_poly.pdbx_strand_id
1 'polypeptide(L)'
;MANVVAVAAGIAPCVEEVMEAYAEAGGEKMEFVKEACGPLANKIAMGAPYDMFLASEPRWPKWLKAKGMLVDVHAFAVKGQGNASRRSRLCHRAIGDVAFFFGGSM
;
A
#
# COMPACT_ATOMS: atom_id res chain seq x y z
N MET A 1 -3.78 20.28 -0.49
CA MET A 1 -4.45 19.00 -0.81
C MET A 1 -4.06 18.03 0.27
N ALA A 2 -4.99 17.22 0.78
CA ALA A 2 -4.65 16.24 1.81
C ALA A 2 -4.05 15.01 1.10
N ASN A 3 -2.78 14.71 1.34
CA ASN A 3 -2.09 13.54 0.77
C ASN A 3 -2.50 12.29 1.57
N VAL A 4 -3.65 11.70 1.25
CA VAL A 4 -4.23 10.56 1.98
C VAL A 4 -3.89 9.26 1.28
N VAL A 5 -3.13 8.41 1.98
CA VAL A 5 -2.70 7.10 1.52
C VAL A 5 -3.52 6.02 2.21
N ALA A 6 -4.26 5.24 1.43
CA ALA A 6 -4.97 4.06 1.89
C ALA A 6 -4.00 2.87 1.96
N VAL A 7 -3.78 2.30 3.15
CA VAL A 7 -2.78 1.24 3.37
C VAL A 7 -3.41 0.00 3.98
N ALA A 8 -3.06 -1.17 3.43
CA ALA A 8 -3.51 -2.41 4.03
C ALA A 8 -2.90 -2.61 5.44
N ALA A 9 -3.72 -2.99 6.41
CA ALA A 9 -3.28 -3.11 7.80
C ALA A 9 -2.07 -4.04 8.01
N GLY A 10 -1.92 -5.09 7.20
CA GLY A 10 -0.83 -6.06 7.33
C GLY A 10 0.56 -5.55 6.96
N ILE A 11 0.64 -4.37 6.36
CA ILE A 11 1.85 -3.77 5.76
C ILE A 11 2.05 -2.33 6.23
N ALA A 12 1.07 -1.77 6.95
CA ALA A 12 1.09 -0.45 7.54
C ALA A 12 2.38 -0.12 8.32
N PRO A 13 2.90 -0.98 9.24
CA PRO A 13 4.12 -0.65 9.97
C PRO A 13 5.34 -0.48 9.04
N CYS A 14 5.47 -1.31 8.01
CA CYS A 14 6.56 -1.16 7.03
C CYS A 14 6.42 0.12 6.21
N VAL A 15 5.19 0.51 5.87
CA VAL A 15 4.94 1.76 5.12
C VAL A 15 5.24 2.97 6.01
N GLU A 16 4.87 2.92 7.28
CA GLU A 16 5.17 4.00 8.23
C GLU A 16 6.68 4.27 8.34
N GLU A 17 7.50 3.23 8.47
CA GLU A 17 8.96 3.36 8.49
C GLU A 17 9.52 4.01 7.20
N VAL A 18 9.03 3.56 6.04
CA VAL A 18 9.45 4.13 4.74
C VAL A 18 9.04 5.60 4.63
N MET A 19 7.88 5.93 5.16
CA MET A 19 7.30 7.27 5.09
C MET A 19 7.95 8.24 6.09
N GLU A 20 8.39 7.73 7.24
CA GLU A 20 9.27 8.47 8.17
C GLU A 20 10.59 8.80 7.49
N ALA A 21 11.25 7.82 6.86
CA ALA A 21 12.48 8.06 6.10
C ALA A 21 12.28 9.05 4.94
N TYR A 22 11.14 8.99 4.25
CA TYR A 22 10.77 9.95 3.21
C TYR A 22 10.62 11.37 3.77
N ALA A 23 9.96 11.52 4.93
CA ALA A 23 9.82 12.82 5.58
C ALA A 23 11.17 13.37 6.06
N GLU A 24 12.04 12.53 6.62
CA GLU A 24 13.41 12.90 7.01
C GLU A 24 14.27 13.35 5.82
N ALA A 25 14.06 12.76 4.64
CA ALA A 25 14.72 13.15 3.41
C ALA A 25 14.19 14.48 2.80
N GLY A 26 13.22 15.14 3.46
CA GLY A 26 12.61 16.40 3.01
C GLY A 26 11.29 16.23 2.26
N GLY A 27 10.70 15.03 2.29
CA GLY A 27 9.38 14.76 1.74
C GLY A 27 8.23 15.31 2.60
N GLU A 28 7.05 15.46 1.99
CA GLU A 28 5.84 15.89 2.70
C GLU A 28 5.26 14.80 3.60
N LYS A 29 4.69 15.21 4.73
CA LYS A 29 3.96 14.30 5.63
C LYS A 29 2.63 13.89 5.00
N MET A 30 2.38 12.58 4.93
CA MET A 30 1.14 12.00 4.40
C MET A 30 0.25 11.50 5.54
N GLU A 31 -1.06 11.49 5.31
CA GLU A 31 -2.04 10.89 6.22
C GLU A 31 -2.33 9.45 5.79
N PHE A 32 -2.46 8.54 6.76
CA PHE A 32 -2.69 7.12 6.48
C PHE A 32 -4.06 6.66 6.94
N VAL A 33 -4.77 5.97 6.04
CA VAL A 33 -5.96 5.20 6.39
C VAL A 33 -5.59 3.71 6.38
N LYS A 34 -5.53 3.11 7.57
CA LYS A 34 -5.04 1.75 7.78
C LYS A 34 -6.20 0.78 7.97
N GLU A 35 -6.52 -0.01 6.95
CA GLU A 35 -7.65 -0.94 6.98
C GLU A 35 -7.36 -2.21 6.17
N ALA A 36 -8.24 -3.20 6.18
CA ALA A 36 -8.10 -4.34 5.28
C ALA A 36 -8.27 -3.90 3.80
N CYS A 37 -7.60 -4.60 2.86
CA CYS A 37 -7.64 -4.24 1.43
C CYS A 37 -9.07 -4.18 0.86
N GLY A 38 -9.96 -5.10 1.26
CA GLY A 38 -11.32 -5.17 0.74
C GLY A 38 -12.16 -3.91 1.05
N PRO A 39 -12.29 -3.51 2.33
CA PRO A 39 -12.93 -2.25 2.73
C PRO A 39 -12.34 -1.03 2.03
N LEU A 40 -11.01 -0.90 1.95
CA LEU A 40 -10.35 0.20 1.25
C LEU A 40 -10.70 0.23 -0.24
N ALA A 41 -10.64 -0.92 -0.91
CA ALA A 41 -11.01 -1.02 -2.32
C ALA A 41 -12.48 -0.66 -2.56
N ASN A 42 -13.39 -1.04 -1.66
CA ASN A 42 -14.78 -0.62 -1.74
C ASN A 42 -14.94 0.89 -1.57
N LYS A 43 -14.21 1.51 -0.63
CA LYS A 43 -14.23 2.97 -0.44
C LYS A 43 -13.73 3.70 -1.69
N ILE A 44 -12.63 3.24 -2.29
CA ILE A 44 -12.14 3.75 -3.59
C ILE A 44 -13.22 3.60 -4.66
N ALA A 45 -13.87 2.43 -4.71
CA ALA A 45 -14.94 2.18 -5.68
C ALA A 45 -16.20 3.04 -5.46
N MET A 46 -16.41 3.54 -4.25
CA MET A 46 -17.46 4.50 -3.90
C MET A 46 -17.04 5.96 -4.13
N GLY A 47 -15.84 6.21 -4.65
CA GLY A 47 -15.33 7.56 -4.94
C GLY A 47 -14.64 8.24 -3.76
N ALA A 48 -14.13 7.48 -2.78
CA ALA A 48 -13.29 8.06 -1.73
C ALA A 48 -12.02 8.69 -2.35
N PRO A 49 -11.70 9.94 -2.00
CA PRO A 49 -10.56 10.66 -2.57
C PRO A 49 -9.27 10.26 -1.87
N TYR A 50 -8.67 9.15 -2.30
CA TYR A 50 -7.32 8.75 -1.89
C TYR A 50 -6.33 9.03 -3.01
N ASP A 51 -5.19 9.62 -2.67
CA ASP A 51 -4.12 9.87 -3.63
C ASP A 51 -3.38 8.57 -3.98
N MET A 52 -3.46 7.56 -3.11
CA MET A 52 -2.71 6.33 -3.23
C MET A 52 -3.33 5.16 -2.47
N PHE A 53 -3.24 3.97 -3.05
CA PHE A 53 -3.72 2.73 -2.45
C PHE A 53 -2.61 1.67 -2.42
N LEU A 54 -2.26 1.22 -1.20
CA LEU A 54 -1.23 0.24 -0.91
C LEU A 54 -1.86 -1.09 -0.49
N ALA A 55 -1.80 -2.08 -1.37
CA ALA A 55 -2.46 -3.37 -1.18
C ALA A 55 -1.46 -4.48 -0.88
N SER A 56 -1.75 -5.29 0.14
CA SER A 56 -0.94 -6.47 0.51
C SER A 56 -1.17 -7.70 -0.39
N GLU A 57 -2.08 -7.60 -1.35
CA GLU A 57 -2.39 -8.66 -2.31
C GLU A 57 -2.80 -8.07 -3.68
N PRO A 58 -2.52 -8.75 -4.79
CA PRO A 58 -2.77 -8.21 -6.13
C PRO A 58 -4.25 -8.24 -6.56
N ARG A 59 -5.11 -8.95 -5.83
CA ARG A 59 -6.52 -9.12 -6.19
C ARG A 59 -7.27 -7.79 -6.27
N TRP A 60 -7.10 -6.91 -5.27
CA TRP A 60 -7.84 -5.66 -5.16
C TRP A 60 -7.37 -4.59 -6.14
N PRO A 61 -6.05 -4.34 -6.32
CA PRO A 61 -5.57 -3.44 -7.36
C PRO A 61 -6.01 -3.88 -8.77
N LYS A 62 -5.98 -5.19 -9.07
CA LYS A 62 -6.47 -5.72 -10.36
C LYS A 62 -7.96 -5.44 -10.56
N TRP A 63 -8.77 -5.62 -9.52
CA TRP A 63 -10.21 -5.35 -9.56
C TRP A 63 -10.52 -3.86 -9.77
N LEU A 64 -9.81 -2.96 -9.08
CA LEU A 64 -9.96 -1.51 -9.25
C LEU A 64 -9.46 -1.03 -10.62
N LYS A 65 -8.36 -1.59 -11.12
CA LYS A 65 -7.84 -1.31 -12.47
C LYS A 65 -8.84 -1.72 -13.54
N ALA A 66 -9.49 -2.88 -13.41
CA ALA A 66 -10.53 -3.32 -14.33
C ALA A 66 -11.76 -2.38 -14.35
N LYS A 67 -11.97 -1.60 -13.30
CA LYS A 67 -13.01 -0.56 -13.21
C LYS A 67 -12.55 0.81 -13.74
N GLY A 68 -11.31 0.94 -14.20
CA GLY A 68 -10.73 2.21 -14.65
C GLY A 68 -10.45 3.20 -13.51
N MET A 69 -10.42 2.74 -12.26
CA MET A 69 -10.22 3.59 -11.07
C MET A 69 -8.75 3.72 -10.67
N LEU A 70 -7.86 2.96 -11.31
CA LEU A 70 -6.42 3.05 -11.11
C LEU A 70 -5.74 3.22 -12.47
N VAL A 71 -4.92 4.27 -12.59
CA VAL A 71 -4.07 4.53 -13.75
C VAL A 71 -2.77 3.73 -13.75
N ASP A 72 -2.09 3.60 -12.61
CA ASP A 72 -0.77 2.95 -12.57
C ASP A 72 -0.65 1.93 -11.42
N VAL A 73 -0.26 0.70 -11.75
CA VAL A 73 -0.24 -0.42 -10.79
C VAL A 73 1.09 -1.13 -10.89
N HIS A 74 1.91 -1.00 -9.84
CA HIS A 74 3.23 -1.61 -9.73
C HIS A 74 3.30 -2.59 -8.58
N ALA A 75 3.98 -3.72 -8.78
CA ALA A 75 4.40 -4.59 -7.68
C ALA A 75 5.78 -4.15 -7.21
N PHE A 76 6.00 -4.06 -5.89
CA PHE A 76 7.26 -3.52 -5.37
C PHE A 76 7.98 -4.40 -4.36
N ALA A 77 7.31 -5.40 -3.85
CA ALA A 77 7.93 -6.39 -2.98
C ALA A 77 7.20 -7.70 -3.22
N VAL A 78 7.75 -8.86 -2.82
CA VAL A 78 7.07 -10.15 -3.00
C VAL A 78 7.15 -10.90 -1.69
N LYS A 79 6.04 -11.46 -1.20
CA LYS A 79 6.11 -12.38 -0.06
C LYS A 79 6.88 -13.62 -0.48
N GLY A 80 8.11 -13.75 0.03
CA GLY A 80 8.86 -15.00 -0.08
C GLY A 80 8.06 -16.13 0.56
N GLN A 81 7.69 -17.14 -0.24
CA GLN A 81 7.02 -18.33 0.26
C GLN A 81 8.02 -19.20 1.04
N GLY A 82 8.27 -18.83 2.29
CA GLY A 82 9.01 -19.65 3.25
C GLY A 82 8.05 -20.53 4.05
N ASN A 83 8.36 -21.82 4.16
CA ASN A 83 7.67 -22.76 5.06
C ASN A 83 7.51 -22.15 6.46
N ALA A 84 6.27 -22.14 6.96
CA ALA A 84 5.86 -21.55 8.24
C ALA A 84 6.53 -22.15 9.50
N SER A 85 7.38 -23.17 9.39
CA SER A 85 8.00 -23.86 10.54
C SER A 85 9.20 -23.17 11.19
N ARG A 86 9.67 -22.00 10.68
CA ARG A 86 10.84 -21.28 11.24
C ARG A 86 10.58 -19.79 11.49
N ARG A 87 9.43 -19.47 12.07
CA ARG A 87 8.89 -18.09 12.13
C ARG A 87 9.40 -17.21 13.29
N SER A 88 10.48 -17.56 13.99
CA SER A 88 10.96 -16.79 15.16
C SER A 88 12.16 -15.87 14.92
N ARG A 89 12.72 -15.77 13.71
CA ARG A 89 13.98 -15.00 13.47
C ARG A 89 14.03 -14.08 12.25
N LEU A 90 12.92 -13.88 11.54
CA LEU A 90 12.92 -13.23 10.22
C LEU A 90 12.09 -11.93 10.12
N CYS A 91 11.75 -11.29 11.25
CA CYS A 91 11.12 -9.97 11.21
C CYS A 91 12.06 -8.86 10.68
N HIS A 92 13.37 -9.12 10.54
CA HIS A 92 14.33 -8.13 10.04
C HIS A 92 14.53 -8.11 8.51
N ARG A 93 13.86 -8.95 7.72
CA ARG A 93 14.25 -9.12 6.31
C ARG A 93 13.14 -9.48 5.32
N ALA A 94 11.91 -9.05 5.57
CA ALA A 94 10.81 -9.35 4.66
C ALA A 94 9.88 -8.15 4.45
N ILE A 95 10.38 -7.13 3.75
CA ILE A 95 9.52 -6.19 3.05
C ILE A 95 9.00 -6.94 1.81
N GLY A 96 7.71 -7.28 1.80
CA GLY A 96 7.08 -8.24 0.89
C GLY A 96 5.63 -7.88 0.53
N ASP A 97 5.47 -7.30 -0.66
CA ASP A 97 4.28 -7.03 -1.51
C ASP A 97 3.22 -6.03 -1.01
N VAL A 98 3.24 -4.81 -1.55
CA VAL A 98 2.42 -3.68 -1.07
C VAL A 98 1.93 -2.72 -2.18
N ALA A 99 1.90 -3.02 -3.48
CA ALA A 99 1.47 -2.13 -4.60
C ALA A 99 1.32 -0.59 -4.37
N PHE A 100 2.28 0.25 -4.80
CA PHE A 100 2.21 1.72 -4.70
C PHE A 100 1.54 2.31 -5.96
N PHE A 101 0.71 3.34 -5.77
CA PHE A 101 0.09 4.14 -6.83
C PHE A 101 0.65 5.57 -6.77
N PHE A 102 1.22 6.06 -7.86
CA PHE A 102 1.66 7.46 -7.97
C PHE A 102 0.66 8.21 -8.85
N GLY A 103 -0.24 8.97 -8.22
CA GLY A 103 -1.16 9.87 -8.91
C GLY A 103 -0.41 11.12 -9.36
N GLY A 104 0.24 11.05 -10.54
CA GLY A 104 0.80 12.24 -11.20
C GLY A 104 -0.28 12.96 -12.00
N SER A 105 -0.67 14.15 -11.55
CA SER A 105 -1.48 15.11 -12.31
C SER A 105 -0.71 15.66 -13.52
N MET A 106 -1.37 15.70 -14.67
CA MET A 106 -1.23 16.75 -15.69
C MET A 106 -2.59 17.08 -16.25
#